data_AF-A0A2V7X6D9-F1
#
_entry.id   AF-A0A2V7X6D9-F1
#
_cell.length_a   1.000
_cell.length_b   1.000
_cell.length_c   1.000
_cell.angle_alpha   90.00
_cell.angle_beta   90.00
_cell.angle_gamma   90.00
#
_symmetry.space_group_name_H-M   'P 1'
#
loop_
_entity.id
_entity.type
_entity.pdbx_description
1 polymer ?
#
loop_
_entity_poly.entity_id
_entity_poly.type
_entity_poly.pdbx_seq_one_letter_code
_entity_poly.pdbx_strand_id
1 'polypeptide(L)'
;MLLAPEGRVAVRSGGKGGQVAKAVKKTGARKANAAFMKPVTPSGALAEVVGAQPIPRTEVTKRLWAYIKKNKLQDTTNKRMINADATLKTVFGGKSKVDMFEMTKLVGKHLK
;
A
#
# COMPACT_ATOMS: atom_id res chain seq x y z
N MET A 1 -11.08 -11.23 -61.81
CA MET A 1 -11.41 -12.55 -61.22
C MET A 1 -10.51 -12.72 -60.01
N LEU A 2 -10.83 -12.35 -58.76
CA LEU A 2 -12.06 -12.41 -57.95
C LEU A 2 -12.57 -13.84 -57.68
N LEU A 3 -12.18 -14.31 -56.47
CA LEU A 3 -12.83 -15.21 -55.51
C LEU A 3 -13.19 -16.68 -55.86
N ALA A 4 -12.45 -17.58 -55.18
CA ALA A 4 -12.83 -18.76 -54.36
C ALA A 4 -13.80 -19.85 -54.89
N PRO A 5 -13.54 -21.11 -54.46
CA PRO A 5 -14.63 -22.01 -54.03
C PRO A 5 -14.57 -22.41 -52.55
N GLU A 6 -15.76 -22.40 -51.94
CA GLU A 6 -16.10 -22.87 -50.59
C GLU A 6 -16.18 -24.41 -50.50
N GLY A 7 -15.96 -24.99 -49.31
CA GLY A 7 -16.37 -26.37 -49.01
C GLY A 7 -15.78 -27.03 -47.75
N ARG A 8 -16.54 -27.04 -46.64
CA ARG A 8 -16.37 -27.83 -45.38
C ARG A 8 -16.22 -29.35 -45.67
N VAL A 9 -15.65 -30.24 -44.83
CA VAL A 9 -15.90 -30.58 -43.40
C VAL A 9 -14.72 -31.38 -42.81
N ALA A 10 -14.46 -31.14 -41.52
CA ALA A 10 -13.81 -31.92 -40.45
C ALA A 10 -13.17 -33.30 -40.70
N VAL A 11 -12.01 -33.52 -40.06
CA VAL A 11 -11.90 -34.41 -38.89
C VAL A 11 -10.61 -34.11 -38.12
N ARG A 12 -10.73 -33.88 -36.81
CA ARG A 12 -9.63 -33.76 -35.86
C ARG A 12 -9.45 -35.12 -35.20
N SER A 13 -8.25 -35.69 -35.26
CA SER A 13 -7.87 -36.80 -34.39
C SER A 13 -6.38 -36.74 -34.06
N GLY A 14 -6.07 -36.86 -32.77
CA GLY A 14 -4.73 -37.21 -32.28
C GLY A 14 -4.09 -36.19 -31.34
N GLY A 15 -3.97 -36.53 -30.06
CA GLY A 15 -3.02 -35.86 -29.15
C GLY A 15 -3.41 -35.83 -27.68
N LYS A 16 -3.36 -36.98 -26.99
CA LYS A 16 -3.32 -37.06 -25.52
C LYS A 16 -2.11 -36.28 -24.99
N GLY A 17 -2.32 -35.46 -23.96
CA GLY A 17 -1.24 -34.84 -23.19
C GLY A 17 -1.79 -34.23 -21.91
N GLY A 18 -1.58 -34.93 -20.80
CA GLY A 18 -2.15 -34.64 -19.49
C GLY A 18 -1.94 -33.21 -19.00
N GLN A 19 -3.01 -32.66 -18.46
CA GLN A 19 -3.05 -31.42 -17.70
C GLN A 19 -2.16 -31.57 -16.45
N VAL A 20 -0.96 -30.99 -16.46
CA VAL A 20 -0.25 -30.69 -15.21
C VAL A 20 -0.79 -29.38 -14.66
N ALA A 21 -1.96 -29.47 -14.02
CA ALA A 21 -2.43 -28.42 -13.13
C ALA A 21 -1.39 -28.27 -12.01
N LYS A 22 -0.55 -27.24 -12.10
CA LYS A 22 0.24 -26.77 -10.95
C LYS A 22 -0.76 -26.37 -9.88
N ALA A 23 -0.94 -27.24 -8.90
CA ALA A 23 -1.65 -26.96 -7.67
C ALA A 23 -0.97 -25.75 -7.00
N VAL A 24 -1.54 -24.57 -7.22
CA VAL A 24 -1.27 -23.39 -6.40
C VAL A 24 -1.78 -23.77 -5.02
N LYS A 25 -0.88 -24.22 -4.14
CA LYS A 25 -1.14 -24.35 -2.72
C LYS A 25 -1.71 -23.01 -2.29
N LYS A 26 -3.02 -22.96 -2.03
CA LYS A 26 -3.67 -21.83 -1.39
C LYS A 26 -2.96 -21.66 -0.06
N THR A 27 -2.01 -20.72 -0.01
CA THR A 27 -1.50 -20.22 1.27
C THR A 27 -2.75 -19.75 2.00
N GLY A 28 -3.15 -20.49 3.03
CA GLY A 28 -4.35 -20.19 3.79
C GLY A 28 -4.33 -18.71 4.12
N ALA A 29 -5.38 -17.99 3.72
CA ALA A 29 -5.54 -16.60 4.07
C ALA A 29 -5.38 -16.53 5.59
N ARG A 30 -4.28 -15.93 6.06
CA ARG A 30 -4.10 -15.71 7.50
C ARG A 30 -5.34 -14.97 7.95
N LYS A 31 -6.07 -15.54 8.91
CA LYS A 31 -7.21 -14.89 9.55
C LYS A 31 -6.75 -13.49 9.92
N ALA A 32 -7.32 -12.47 9.27
CA ALA A 32 -6.91 -11.10 9.49
C ALA A 32 -7.04 -10.85 10.99
N ASN A 33 -5.93 -10.52 11.65
CA ASN A 33 -5.96 -10.25 13.08
C ASN A 33 -6.74 -8.95 13.26
N ALA A 34 -7.99 -9.09 13.72
CA ALA A 34 -8.98 -8.02 13.79
C ALA A 34 -8.50 -6.80 14.58
N ALA A 35 -7.59 -7.00 15.54
CA ALA A 35 -7.00 -5.91 16.32
C ALA A 35 -6.22 -4.90 15.45
N PHE A 36 -5.54 -5.35 14.39
CA PHE A 36 -4.79 -4.46 13.48
C PHE A 36 -5.68 -3.71 12.48
N MET A 37 -6.94 -4.17 12.34
CA MET A 37 -7.92 -3.56 11.44
C MET A 37 -8.82 -2.56 12.15
N LYS A 38 -8.69 -2.42 13.48
CA LYS A 38 -9.46 -1.43 14.25
C LYS A 38 -9.18 -0.02 13.68
N PRO A 39 -10.20 0.69 13.17
CA PRO A 39 -10.03 2.04 12.68
C PRO A 39 -9.63 2.97 13.82
N VAL A 40 -8.76 3.92 13.51
CA VAL A 40 -8.37 5.02 14.40
C VAL A 40 -8.67 6.34 13.72
N THR A 41 -9.05 7.34 14.50
CA THR A 41 -9.40 8.67 14.01
C THR A 41 -8.19 9.59 14.08
N PRO A 42 -7.70 10.12 12.95
CA PRO A 42 -6.63 11.10 12.93
C PRO A 42 -7.06 12.44 13.55
N SER A 43 -6.15 13.10 14.27
CA SER A 43 -6.32 14.51 14.65
C SER A 43 -6.36 15.41 13.43
N GLY A 44 -6.87 16.65 13.56
CA GLY A 44 -6.92 17.62 12.46
C GLY A 44 -5.57 17.82 11.76
N ALA A 45 -4.48 17.98 12.51
CA ALA A 45 -3.14 18.15 11.94
C ALA A 45 -2.66 16.92 11.13
N LEU A 46 -2.98 15.70 11.59
CA LEU A 46 -2.61 14.49 10.87
C LEU A 46 -3.53 14.23 9.67
N ALA A 47 -4.79 14.71 9.73
CA ALA A 47 -5.77 14.56 8.68
C ALA A 47 -5.37 15.27 7.38
N GLU A 48 -4.57 16.34 7.44
CA GLU A 48 -3.99 16.99 6.26
C GLU A 48 -3.09 16.04 5.45
N VAL A 49 -2.50 15.03 6.10
CA VAL A 49 -1.57 14.07 5.50
C VAL A 49 -2.24 12.76 5.12
N VAL A 50 -3.12 12.24 5.97
CA VAL A 50 -3.70 10.89 5.82
C VAL A 50 -5.21 10.88 5.53
N GLY A 51 -5.87 12.04 5.55
CA GLY A 51 -7.31 12.20 5.48
C GLY A 51 -7.99 12.17 6.86
N ALA A 52 -9.19 12.74 6.96
CA ALA A 52 -9.93 12.87 8.23
C ALA A 52 -10.74 11.63 8.63
N GLN A 53 -10.98 10.71 7.69
CA GLN A 53 -11.78 9.53 7.95
C GLN A 53 -11.04 8.52 8.86
N PRO A 54 -11.76 7.80 9.74
CA PRO A 54 -11.16 6.72 10.52
C PRO A 54 -10.57 5.66 9.59
N ILE A 55 -9.29 5.33 9.79
CA ILE A 55 -8.57 4.34 8.99
C ILE A 55 -7.73 3.42 9.88
N PRO A 56 -7.41 2.19 9.44
CA PRO A 56 -6.50 1.32 10.18
C PRO A 56 -5.12 1.96 10.36
N ARG A 57 -4.45 1.67 11.48
CA ARG A 57 -3.11 2.24 11.77
C ARG A 57 -2.06 1.88 10.70
N THR A 58 -2.21 0.73 10.04
CA THR A 58 -1.36 0.32 8.91
C THR A 58 -1.52 1.27 7.70
N GLU A 59 -2.75 1.72 7.45
CA GLU A 59 -3.06 2.66 6.36
C GLU A 59 -2.55 4.07 6.70
N VAL A 60 -2.60 4.50 7.97
CA VAL A 60 -1.99 5.76 8.43
C VAL A 60 -0.50 5.79 8.05
N THR A 61 0.25 4.76 8.43
CA THR A 61 1.69 4.66 8.15
C THR A 61 1.97 4.66 6.65
N LYS A 62 1.17 3.93 5.86
CA LYS A 62 1.32 3.87 4.40
C LYS A 62 1.12 5.25 3.75
N ARG A 63 0.05 5.96 4.12
CA ARG A 63 -0.24 7.30 3.60
C ARG A 63 0.81 8.33 4.00
N LEU A 64 1.28 8.25 5.25
CA LEU A 64 2.37 9.10 5.74
C LEU A 64 3.65 8.91 4.92
N TRP A 65 4.05 7.65 4.65
CA TRP A 65 5.21 7.39 3.80
C TRP A 65 5.02 7.84 2.35
N ALA A 66 3.81 7.71 1.81
CA ALA A 66 3.50 8.23 0.49
C ALA A 66 3.67 9.76 0.44
N TYR A 67 3.20 10.47 1.47
CA TYR A 67 3.41 11.91 1.63
C TYR A 67 4.90 12.28 1.71
N ILE A 68 5.66 11.61 2.59
CA ILE A 68 7.10 11.84 2.77
C ILE A 68 7.85 11.69 1.43
N LYS A 69 7.55 10.63 0.67
CA LYS A 69 8.18 10.38 -0.63
C LYS A 69 7.75 11.38 -1.69
N LYS A 70 6.46 11.67 -1.79
CA LYS A 70 5.90 12.64 -2.76
C LYS A 70 6.54 14.02 -2.58
N ASN A 71 6.74 14.44 -1.33
CA ASN A 71 7.31 15.74 -0.99
C ASN A 71 8.84 15.71 -0.84
N LYS A 72 9.51 14.59 -1.17
CA LYS A 72 10.97 14.41 -1.09
C LYS A 72 11.55 14.77 0.30
N LEU A 73 10.83 14.40 1.36
CA LEU A 73 11.15 14.74 2.75
C LEU A 73 12.10 13.75 3.42
N GLN A 74 12.42 12.63 2.79
CA GLN A 74 13.46 11.73 3.29
C GLN A 74 14.83 12.37 3.07
N ASP A 75 15.68 12.36 4.09
CA ASP A 75 17.02 12.91 4.00
C ASP A 75 17.88 12.13 2.98
N THR A 76 18.59 12.85 2.12
CA THR A 76 19.37 12.28 1.01
C THR A 76 20.66 11.62 1.48
N THR A 77 21.20 12.06 2.61
CA THR A 77 22.48 11.61 3.17
C THR A 77 22.26 10.52 4.21
N ASN A 78 21.31 10.72 5.12
CA ASN A 78 20.91 9.76 6.13
C ASN A 78 19.44 9.37 5.96
N LYS A 79 19.20 8.35 5.13
CA LYS A 79 17.85 7.85 4.79
C LYS A 79 17.01 7.35 5.98
N ARG A 80 17.56 7.28 7.19
CA ARG A 80 16.80 6.98 8.42
C ARG A 80 16.04 8.20 8.94
N MET A 81 16.41 9.39 8.49
CA MET A 81 15.85 10.66 8.93
C MET A 81 14.82 11.19 7.95
N ILE A 82 13.83 11.88 8.50
CA ILE A 82 12.77 12.57 7.78
C ILE A 82 12.86 14.05 8.14
N ASN A 83 13.00 14.90 7.13
CA ASN A 83 12.99 16.35 7.25
C ASN A 83 11.55 16.85 7.19
N ALA A 84 11.07 17.45 8.27
CA ALA A 84 9.69 17.86 8.42
C ALA A 84 9.42 19.18 7.69
N ASP A 85 8.41 19.18 6.82
CA ASP A 85 7.81 20.40 6.29
C ASP A 85 6.90 21.06 7.34
N ALA A 86 6.22 22.15 6.98
CA ALA A 86 5.34 22.88 7.91
C ALA A 86 4.25 21.97 8.50
N THR A 87 3.61 21.14 7.66
CA THR A 87 2.56 20.20 8.07
C THR A 87 3.10 19.13 9.02
N LEU A 88 4.21 18.47 8.67
CA LEU A 88 4.79 17.42 9.50
C LEU A 88 5.42 17.96 10.79
N LYS A 89 5.91 19.21 10.81
CA LYS A 89 6.38 19.83 12.07
C LYS A 89 5.26 19.87 13.10
N THR A 90 4.03 20.22 12.71
CA THR A 90 2.88 20.22 13.62
C THR A 90 2.60 18.82 14.17
N VAL A 91 2.66 17.80 13.32
CA VAL A 91 2.46 16.38 13.71
C VAL A 91 3.63 15.84 14.56
N PHE A 92 4.84 16.34 14.36
CA PHE A 92 6.04 15.91 15.09
C PHE A 92 6.33 16.75 16.34
N GLY A 93 5.37 17.58 16.77
CA GLY A 93 5.51 18.41 17.97
C GLY A 93 6.59 19.48 17.83
N GLY A 94 6.69 20.10 16.67
CA GLY A 94 7.63 21.18 16.34
C GLY A 94 9.00 20.70 15.85
N LYS A 95 9.28 19.40 15.88
CA LYS A 95 10.58 18.86 15.43
C LYS A 95 10.74 19.01 13.92
N SER A 96 11.85 19.63 13.51
CA SER A 96 12.23 19.80 12.10
C SER A 96 12.79 18.54 11.46
N LYS A 97 13.25 17.57 12.27
CA LYS A 97 13.82 16.32 11.82
C LYS A 97 13.51 15.22 12.82
N VAL A 98 13.15 14.04 12.33
CA VAL A 98 12.84 12.87 13.16
C VAL A 98 13.36 11.60 12.52
N ASP A 99 13.66 10.57 13.32
CA ASP A 99 13.85 9.22 12.80
C ASP A 99 12.53 8.44 12.67
N MET A 100 12.61 7.20 12.18
CA MET A 100 11.44 6.32 11.99
C MET A 100 10.73 5.91 13.30
N PHE A 101 11.47 5.72 14.39
CA PHE A 101 10.92 5.36 15.69
C PHE A 101 10.22 6.55 16.32
N GLU A 102 10.85 7.72 16.27
CA GLU A 102 10.26 8.99 16.70
C GLU A 102 9.00 9.31 15.90
N MET A 103 9.03 9.17 14.56
CA MET A 103 7.85 9.36 13.71
C MET A 103 6.68 8.50 14.21
N THR A 104 6.90 7.20 14.39
CA THR A 104 5.82 6.28 14.81
C THR A 104 5.27 6.63 16.20
N LYS A 105 6.15 7.04 17.13
CA LYS A 105 5.79 7.47 18.48
C LYS A 105 4.98 8.77 18.47
N LEU A 106 5.42 9.77 17.71
CA LEU A 106 4.80 11.09 17.64
C LEU A 106 3.44 11.03 16.92
N VAL A 107 3.38 10.37 15.76
CA VAL A 107 2.13 10.15 15.02
C VAL A 107 1.12 9.38 15.87
N GLY A 108 1.59 8.44 16.71
CA GLY A 108 0.73 7.73 17.64
C GLY A 108 -0.07 8.62 18.60
N LYS A 109 0.43 9.82 18.94
CA LYS A 109 -0.28 10.79 19.80
C LYS A 109 -1.45 11.49 19.08
N HIS A 110 -1.51 11.39 17.76
CA HIS A 110 -2.52 11.99 16.90
C HIS A 110 -3.62 11.00 16.49
N LEU A 111 -3.65 9.80 17.08
CA LEU A 111 -4.61 8.74 16.76
C LEU A 111 -5.49 8.47 17.98
N LYS A 112 -6.81 8.51 17.78
CA LYS A 112 -7.83 8.18 18.78
C LYS A 112 -8.57 6.89 18.40
#